data_AF-A0A520E0Q4-F1
#
_entry.id   AF-A0A520E0Q4-F1
#
_cell.length_a   1.000
_cell.length_b   1.000
_cell.length_c   1.000
_cell.angle_alpha   90.00
_cell.angle_beta   90.00
_cell.angle_gamma   90.00
#
_symmetry.space_group_name_H-M   'P 1'
#
loop_
_entity.id
_entity.type
_entity.pdbx_description
1 polymer ?
#
loop_
_entity_poly.entity_id
_entity_poly.type
_entity_poly.pdbx_seq_one_letter_code
_entity_poly.pdbx_strand_id
1 'polypeptide(L)'
;TLWKIIATPAMIISVLAGAGMLALNSGLLQMDWMWVKLAFVIGLLIYHFICQNIVKQLKNNVFKMTSFQLRLWRELATIFMIAIVFVVILKSAINWIYGLIGIMGIAMAIMIAVKLYKNYRLRR
;
A
#
# COMPACT_ATOMS: atom_id res chain seq x y z
N THR A 1 -3.28 -3.25 20.73
CA THR A 1 -2.20 -4.08 21.34
C THR A 1 -1.50 -4.88 20.26
N LEU A 2 -2.23 -5.37 19.26
CA LEU A 2 -1.71 -6.01 18.04
C LEU A 2 -0.71 -5.16 17.22
N TRP A 3 -0.93 -3.85 17.08
CA TRP A 3 -0.06 -2.95 16.29
C TRP A 3 1.41 -2.98 16.72
N LYS A 4 1.66 -2.96 18.04
CA LYS A 4 3.02 -2.99 18.60
C LYS A 4 3.68 -4.37 18.50
N ILE A 5 2.88 -5.43 18.39
CA ILE A 5 3.34 -6.81 18.44
C ILE A 5 3.62 -7.35 17.04
N ILE A 6 2.85 -6.91 16.03
CA ILE A 6 2.97 -7.43 14.66
C ILE A 6 3.45 -6.35 13.70
N ALA A 7 2.72 -5.24 13.61
CA ALA A 7 2.95 -4.26 12.54
C ALA A 7 4.30 -3.55 12.68
N THR A 8 4.69 -3.15 13.89
CA THR A 8 5.97 -2.48 14.14
C THR A 8 7.20 -3.38 13.94
N PRO A 9 7.28 -4.63 14.49
CA PRO A 9 8.43 -5.49 14.20
C PRO A 9 8.46 -5.94 12.75
N ALA A 10 7.32 -6.20 12.10
CA ALA A 10 7.28 -6.55 10.68
C ALA A 10 7.84 -5.41 9.80
N MET A 11 7.53 -4.15 10.13
CA MET A 11 8.10 -2.98 9.45
C MET A 11 9.62 -2.94 9.60
N ILE A 12 10.13 -3.10 10.83
CA ILE A 12 11.57 -3.07 11.13
C ILE A 12 12.30 -4.17 10.34
N ILE A 13 11.80 -5.41 10.39
CA ILE A 13 12.39 -6.55 9.65
C ILE A 13 12.40 -6.27 8.15
N SER A 14 11.30 -5.73 7.61
CA SER A 14 11.19 -5.44 6.17
C SER A 14 12.17 -4.34 5.74
N VAL A 15 12.35 -3.30 6.54
CA VAL A 15 13.31 -2.21 6.29
C VAL A 15 14.74 -2.72 6.37
N LEU A 16 15.06 -3.51 7.40
CA LEU A 16 16.39 -4.11 7.56
C LEU A 16 16.73 -5.07 6.41
N ALA A 17 15.77 -5.88 5.98
CA ALA A 17 15.94 -6.77 4.83
C ALA A 17 16.19 -5.97 3.54
N GLY A 18 15.43 -4.89 3.31
CA GLY A 18 15.63 -4.00 2.16
C GLY A 18 16.97 -3.26 2.19
N ALA A 19 17.38 -2.76 3.35
CA ALA A 19 18.68 -2.11 3.55
C ALA A 19 19.84 -3.11 3.39
N GLY A 20 19.69 -4.32 3.92
CA GLY A 20 20.66 -5.41 3.75
C GLY A 20 20.84 -5.81 2.29
N MET A 21 19.74 -5.93 1.54
CA MET A 21 19.77 -6.19 0.09
C MET A 21 20.53 -5.09 -0.68
N LEU A 22 20.34 -3.82 -0.31
CA LEU A 22 21.07 -2.69 -0.90
C LEU A 22 22.57 -2.70 -0.54
N ALA A 23 22.91 -3.05 0.70
CA ALA A 23 24.29 -3.13 1.16
C ALA A 23 25.06 -4.27 0.46
N LEU A 24 24.41 -5.41 0.25
CA LEU A 24 25.01 -6.57 -0.43
C LEU A 24 25.15 -6.36 -1.94
N ASN A 25 24.34 -5.49 -2.54
CA ASN A 25 24.39 -5.22 -3.98
C ASN A 25 24.11 -3.76 -4.28
N SER A 26 25.17 -2.96 -4.22
CA SER A 26 25.14 -1.51 -4.47
C SER A 26 24.81 -1.15 -5.93
N GLY A 27 24.99 -2.09 -6.87
CA GLY A 27 24.63 -1.91 -8.28
C GLY A 27 23.13 -1.69 -8.51
N LEU A 28 22.27 -2.05 -7.54
CA LEU A 28 20.83 -1.80 -7.65
C LEU A 28 20.48 -0.31 -7.60
N LEU A 29 21.30 0.53 -6.96
CA LEU A 29 21.07 1.98 -6.90
C LEU A 29 21.27 2.68 -8.24
N GLN A 30 21.94 2.02 -9.20
CA GLN A 30 22.10 2.54 -10.55
C GLN A 30 20.86 2.32 -11.42
N MET A 31 19.89 1.54 -10.95
CA MET A 31 18.67 1.25 -11.71
C MET A 31 17.55 2.25 -11.37
N ASP A 32 16.97 2.89 -12.39
CA ASP A 32 15.91 3.89 -12.21
C ASP A 32 14.68 3.36 -11.43
N TRP A 33 14.30 2.09 -11.64
CA TRP A 33 13.17 1.48 -10.94
C TRP A 33 13.42 1.32 -9.44
N MET A 34 14.69 1.25 -9.00
CA MET A 34 15.02 1.13 -7.58
C MET A 34 14.73 2.43 -6.83
N TRP A 35 14.98 3.58 -7.44
CA TRP A 35 14.62 4.88 -6.90
C TRP A 35 13.11 5.05 -6.74
N VAL A 36 12.34 4.64 -7.75
CA VAL A 36 10.87 4.64 -7.68
C VAL A 36 10.37 3.72 -6.56
N LYS A 37 10.92 2.50 -6.46
CA LYS A 37 10.59 1.57 -5.38
C LYS A 37 10.90 2.16 -4.00
N LEU A 38 12.06 2.78 -3.83
CA LEU A 38 12.45 3.42 -2.57
C LEU A 38 11.52 4.56 -2.19
N ALA A 39 11.10 5.39 -3.15
CA ALA A 39 10.11 6.43 -2.92
C ALA A 39 8.78 5.86 -2.40
N PHE A 40 8.30 4.75 -2.99
CA PHE A 40 7.10 4.07 -2.49
C PHE A 40 7.28 3.47 -1.10
N VAL A 41 8.44 2.87 -0.80
CA VAL A 41 8.75 2.34 0.54
C VAL A 41 8.77 3.46 1.58
N ILE A 42 9.37 4.61 1.27
CA ILE A 42 9.35 5.79 2.14
C ILE A 42 7.92 6.28 2.37
N GLY A 43 7.10 6.35 1.31
CA GLY A 43 5.67 6.68 1.44
C GLY A 43 4.93 5.71 2.37
N LEU A 44 5.24 4.42 2.28
CA LEU A 44 4.67 3.36 3.13
C LEU A 44 5.13 3.48 4.59
N LEU A 45 6.36 3.91 4.84
CA LEU A 45 6.85 4.23 6.18
C LEU A 45 6.11 5.42 6.78
N ILE A 46 5.94 6.52 6.03
CA ILE A 46 5.16 7.68 6.46
C ILE A 46 3.73 7.24 6.79
N TYR A 47 3.11 6.45 5.91
CA TYR A 47 1.79 5.86 6.13
C TYR A 47 1.73 5.06 7.44
N HIS A 48 2.75 4.23 7.73
CA HIS A 48 2.81 3.45 8.96
C HIS A 48 2.81 4.35 10.21
N PHE A 49 3.58 5.43 10.22
CA PHE A 49 3.60 6.37 11.34
C PHE A 49 2.27 7.10 11.53
N ILE A 50 1.60 7.48 10.43
CA ILE A 50 0.27 8.08 10.50
C ILE A 50 -0.73 7.09 11.12
N CYS A 51 -0.73 5.83 10.66
CA CYS A 51 -1.58 4.81 11.25
C CYS A 51 -1.26 4.54 12.73
N GLN A 52 0.00 4.58 13.13
CA GLN A 52 0.39 4.47 14.54
C GLN A 52 -0.22 5.62 15.36
N ASN A 53 -0.24 6.84 14.83
CA ASN A 53 -0.87 7.98 15.48
C ASN A 53 -2.39 7.80 15.58
N ILE A 54 -3.05 7.33 14.52
CA ILE A 54 -4.49 7.04 14.51
C ILE A 54 -4.84 5.98 15.55
N VAL A 55 -4.06 4.89 15.64
CA VAL A 55 -4.23 3.83 16.64
C VAL A 55 -4.03 4.37 18.07
N LYS A 56 -3.08 5.29 18.28
CA LYS A 56 -2.86 5.93 19.58
C LYS A 56 -4.05 6.83 19.98
N GLN A 57 -4.62 7.57 19.03
CA GLN A 57 -5.82 8.40 19.27
C GLN A 57 -7.05 7.56 19.60
N LEU A 58 -7.27 6.47 18.85
CA LEU A 58 -8.34 5.49 19.11
C LEU A 58 -8.23 4.87 20.51
N LYS A 59 -7.00 4.57 20.98
CA LYS A 59 -6.76 4.08 22.34
C LYS A 59 -7.10 5.07 23.44
N ASN A 60 -7.00 6.37 23.14
CA ASN A 60 -7.30 7.45 24.10
C ASN A 60 -8.76 7.92 24.00
N ASN A 61 -9.66 7.13 23.40
CA ASN A 61 -11.07 7.45 23.14
C ASN A 61 -11.29 8.73 22.30
N VAL A 62 -10.29 9.18 21.55
CA VAL A 62 -10.42 10.33 20.65
C VAL A 62 -10.74 9.84 19.24
N PHE A 63 -12.01 9.85 18.88
CA PHE A 63 -12.48 9.44 17.55
C PHE A 63 -12.49 10.63 16.59
N LYS A 64 -11.32 10.99 16.03
CA LYS A 64 -11.24 12.05 15.02
C LYS A 64 -11.68 11.63 13.62
N MET A 65 -11.73 10.33 13.33
CA MET A 65 -12.00 9.80 12.00
C MET A 65 -13.26 8.93 11.97
N THR A 66 -14.02 9.07 10.89
CA THR A 66 -15.23 8.27 10.65
C THR A 66 -14.88 6.86 10.19
N SER A 67 -15.82 5.92 10.36
CA SER A 67 -15.67 4.51 9.90
C SER A 67 -15.35 4.41 8.40
N PHE A 68 -15.92 5.31 7.59
CA PHE A 68 -15.64 5.36 6.15
C PHE A 68 -14.19 5.81 5.86
N GLN A 69 -13.68 6.80 6.58
CA GLN A 69 -12.30 7.24 6.43
C GLN A 69 -11.32 6.11 6.77
N LEU A 70 -11.53 5.42 7.91
CA LEU A 70 -10.69 4.27 8.28
C LEU A 70 -10.70 3.16 7.22
N ARG A 71 -11.82 2.98 6.51
CA ARG A 71 -11.92 2.04 5.38
C ARG A 71 -11.06 2.47 4.20
N LEU A 72 -11.08 3.76 3.87
CA LEU A 72 -10.30 4.33 2.77
C LEU A 72 -8.78 4.26 3.07
N TRP A 73 -8.38 4.46 4.32
CA TRP A 73 -7.00 4.26 4.76
C TRP A 73 -6.50 2.83 4.49
N ARG A 74 -7.34 1.81 4.75
CA ARG A 74 -7.01 0.42 4.43
C ARG A 74 -6.83 0.20 2.92
N GLU A 75 -7.65 0.82 2.09
CA GLU A 75 -7.53 0.71 0.63
C GLU A 75 -6.25 1.39 0.10
N LEU A 76 -5.86 2.51 0.71
CA LEU A 76 -4.59 3.18 0.43
C LEU A 76 -3.40 2.23 0.59
N ALA A 77 -3.36 1.43 1.65
CA ALA A 77 -2.31 0.43 1.86
C ALA A 77 -2.27 -0.63 0.74
N THR A 78 -3.43 -1.08 0.25
CA THR A 78 -3.49 -2.04 -0.86
C THR A 78 -3.00 -1.45 -2.18
N ILE A 79 -3.26 -0.17 -2.43
CA ILE A 79 -2.76 0.54 -3.62
C ILE A 79 -1.23 0.61 -3.60
N PHE A 80 -0.64 0.97 -2.46
CA PHE A 80 0.82 0.97 -2.28
C PHE A 80 1.42 -0.42 -2.54
N MET A 81 0.81 -1.48 -2.01
CA MET A 81 1.26 -2.86 -2.22
C MET A 81 1.29 -3.23 -3.71
N ILE A 82 0.20 -2.95 -4.43
CA ILE A 82 0.10 -3.24 -5.87
C ILE A 82 1.14 -2.40 -6.63
N ALA A 83 1.24 -1.10 -6.36
CA ALA A 83 2.21 -0.22 -7.02
C ALA A 83 3.65 -0.74 -6.88
N ILE A 84 4.08 -1.12 -5.68
CA ILE A 84 5.44 -1.64 -5.43
C ILE A 84 5.70 -2.93 -6.22
N VAL A 85 4.75 -3.86 -6.24
CA VAL A 85 4.88 -5.13 -6.99
C VAL A 85 5.03 -4.85 -8.49
N PHE A 86 4.26 -3.91 -9.03
CA PHE A 86 4.36 -3.52 -10.43
C PHE A 86 5.69 -2.88 -10.80
N VAL A 87 6.21 -1.98 -9.95
CA VAL A 87 7.53 -1.38 -10.14
C VAL A 87 8.61 -2.47 -10.21
N VAL A 88 8.53 -3.48 -9.33
CA VAL A 88 9.51 -4.56 -9.27
C VAL A 88 9.42 -5.53 -10.46
N ILE A 89 8.21 -5.87 -10.91
CA ILE A 89 8.03 -6.83 -12.03
C ILE A 89 8.46 -6.21 -13.36
N LEU A 90 8.07 -4.95 -13.62
CA LEU A 90 8.36 -4.30 -14.89
C LEU A 90 9.79 -3.78 -15.00
N LYS A 91 10.50 -3.61 -13.87
CA LYS A 91 11.89 -3.12 -13.77
C LYS A 91 12.16 -1.85 -14.62
N SER A 92 11.13 -1.06 -14.89
CA SER A 92 11.18 0.11 -15.77
C SER A 92 10.31 1.21 -15.18
N ALA A 93 10.89 2.41 -15.02
CA ALA A 93 10.29 3.57 -14.35
C ALA A 93 9.09 4.19 -15.10
N ILE A 94 8.83 3.82 -16.36
CA ILE A 94 7.72 4.36 -17.16
C ILE A 94 6.59 3.33 -17.31
N ASN A 95 6.94 2.04 -17.46
CA ASN A 95 5.93 1.00 -17.70
C ASN A 95 5.10 0.66 -16.45
N TRP A 96 5.61 0.86 -15.23
CA TRP A 96 4.90 0.47 -14.00
C TRP A 96 3.60 1.26 -13.78
N ILE A 97 3.54 2.51 -14.25
CA ILE A 97 2.34 3.36 -14.18
C ILE A 97 1.21 2.76 -15.03
N TYR A 98 1.52 2.30 -16.24
CA TYR A 98 0.54 1.64 -17.10
C TYR A 98 0.05 0.31 -16.52
N GLY A 99 0.94 -0.46 -15.89
CA GLY A 99 0.57 -1.69 -15.19
C GLY A 99 -0.34 -1.44 -13.97
N LEU A 100 -0.04 -0.40 -13.18
CA LEU A 100 -0.85 0.01 -12.03
C LEU A 100 -2.24 0.50 -12.48
N ILE A 101 -2.31 1.33 -13.53
CA ILE A 101 -3.57 1.80 -14.11
C ILE A 101 -4.38 0.62 -14.67
N GLY A 102 -3.74 -0.34 -15.31
CA GLY A 102 -4.38 -1.54 -15.84
C GLY A 102 -5.06 -2.37 -14.75
N ILE A 103 -4.36 -2.67 -13.65
CA ILE A 103 -4.94 -3.43 -12.53
C ILE A 103 -6.03 -2.64 -11.82
N MET A 104 -5.82 -1.35 -11.60
CA MET A 104 -6.81 -0.50 -10.93
C MET A 104 -8.09 -0.39 -11.77
N GLY A 105 -7.96 -0.35 -13.11
CA GLY A 105 -9.07 -0.44 -14.05
C GLY A 105 -9.83 -1.77 -13.96
N ILE A 106 -9.12 -2.90 -13.91
CA ILE A 106 -9.74 -4.23 -13.77
C ILE A 106 -10.48 -4.36 -12.42
N ALA A 107 -9.85 -3.92 -11.32
CA ALA A 107 -10.48 -3.94 -9.99
C ALA A 107 -11.75 -3.08 -9.93
N MET A 108 -11.71 -1.90 -10.57
CA MET A 108 -12.88 -1.02 -10.67
C MET A 108 -13.98 -1.63 -11.53
N ALA A 109 -13.63 -2.27 -12.66
CA ALA A 109 -14.58 -2.97 -13.52
C ALA A 109 -15.30 -4.11 -12.77
N ILE A 110 -14.57 -4.90 -11.97
CA ILE A 110 -15.15 -5.96 -11.13
C ILE A 110 -16.08 -5.37 -10.08
N MET A 111 -15.70 -4.27 -9.41
CA MET A 111 -16.57 -3.59 -8.44
C MET A 111 -17.87 -3.07 -9.08
N ILE A 112 -17.78 -2.51 -10.29
CA ILE A 112 -18.95 -2.03 -11.04
C ILE A 112 -19.84 -3.21 -11.44
N ALA A 113 -19.26 -4.30 -11.94
CA ALA A 113 -20.00 -5.52 -12.30
C ALA A 113 -20.74 -6.11 -11.10
N VAL A 114 -20.10 -6.19 -9.93
CA VAL A 114 -20.74 -6.65 -8.69
C VAL A 114 -21.84 -5.68 -8.23
N LYS A 115 -21.61 -4.37 -8.32
CA LYS A 115 -22.61 -3.36 -7.95
C LYS A 115 -23.83 -3.43 -8.86
N LEU A 116 -23.64 -3.57 -10.17
CA LEU A 116 -24.71 -3.77 -11.16
C LEU A 116 -25.48 -5.06 -10.88
N TYR A 117 -24.78 -6.18 -10.69
CA TYR A 117 -25.41 -7.46 -10.37
C TYR A 117 -26.25 -7.40 -9.09
N LYS A 118 -25.73 -6.78 -8.03
CA LYS A 118 -26.46 -6.57 -6.78
C LYS A 118 -27.71 -5.71 -6.98
N ASN A 119 -27.61 -4.65 -7.79
CA ASN A 119 -28.73 -3.75 -8.05
C ASN A 119 -29.82 -4.41 -8.93
N TYR A 120 -29.43 -5.28 -9.86
CA TYR A 120 -30.36 -6.09 -10.64
C TYR A 120 -31.07 -7.15 -9.78
N ARG A 121 -30.37 -7.79 -8.83
CA ARG A 121 -30.99 -8.75 -7.91
C ARG A 121 -31.96 -8.10 -6.93
N LEU A 122 -31.70 -6.86 -6.48
CA LEU A 122 -32.58 -6.13 -5.55
C LEU A 122 -33.84 -5.55 -6.22
N ARG A 123 -33.84 -5.43 -7.56
CA ARG A 123 -35.00 -4.98 -8.36
C ARG A 123 -35.92 -6.13 -8.80
N ARG A 124 -35.56 -7.38 -8.53
CA ARG A 124 -36.36 -8.58 -8.76
C ARG A 124 -36.84 -9.13 -7.43
#